data_AF-A0AAP5Q8N1-F1
#
_entry.id   AF-A0AAP5Q8N1-F1
#
_cell.length_a   1.000
_cell.length_b   1.000
_cell.length_c   1.000
_cell.angle_alpha   90.00
_cell.angle_beta   90.00
_cell.angle_gamma   90.00
#
_symmetry.space_group_name_H-M   'P 1'
#
loop_
_entity.id
_entity.type
_entity.pdbx_description
1 polymer ?
#
loop_
_entity_poly.entity_id
_entity_poly.type
_entity_poly.pdbx_seq_one_letter_code
_entity_poly.pdbx_strand_id
1 'polypeptide(L)'
;MYTAFETSKRYTYASLGKVAAWTDLPTQHFTFCRPLGYEQFENMKDWSDGFNDLENWVNLNALVAISSNLETYLATVIPLALASDVGTLYGTSRRIDGVEILKHGHARAFDFKDHVIACTKGDWSSRLAAYEKYFGRSPKYFSSNISSLERIRTIRNNVAHAFGRDIDASRGLQEVKTLPIEKLTRDGFLKLQKTVWKLTKAIDVHLHKFHIGEYQALLFYHQLYPTLRKDLHQSMRAIQFKKRLGTFGATAAGKEYCKGLVRYYEAL
;
A
#
# COMPACT_ATOMS: atom_id res chain seq x y z
N MET A 1 -9.38 12.54 -7.97
CA MET A 1 -10.62 11.72 -8.04
C MET A 1 -11.51 11.97 -6.84
N TYR A 2 -11.09 11.64 -5.60
CA TYR A 2 -11.98 11.78 -4.44
C TYR A 2 -12.39 13.23 -4.11
N THR A 3 -11.45 14.18 -4.14
CA THR A 3 -11.77 15.60 -3.88
C THR A 3 -12.84 16.13 -4.83
N ALA A 4 -12.82 15.65 -6.09
CA ALA A 4 -13.86 16.01 -7.06
C ALA A 4 -15.23 15.46 -6.64
N PHE A 5 -15.31 14.21 -6.19
CA PHE A 5 -16.56 13.63 -5.65
C PHE A 5 -17.07 14.41 -4.43
N GLU A 6 -16.21 14.78 -3.48
CA GLU A 6 -16.58 15.55 -2.29
C GLU A 6 -17.11 16.95 -2.65
N THR A 7 -16.43 17.65 -3.56
CA THR A 7 -16.89 18.97 -4.03
C THR A 7 -18.21 18.87 -4.79
N SER A 8 -18.37 17.85 -5.63
CA SER A 8 -19.63 17.61 -6.35
C SER A 8 -20.76 17.31 -5.38
N LYS A 9 -20.55 16.41 -4.40
CA LYS A 9 -21.53 16.11 -3.35
C LYS A 9 -21.98 17.36 -2.61
N ARG A 10 -21.03 18.17 -2.13
CA ARG A 10 -21.34 19.42 -1.41
C ARG A 10 -22.13 20.39 -2.28
N TYR A 11 -21.72 20.57 -3.53
CA TYR A 11 -22.41 21.45 -4.46
C TYR A 11 -23.84 20.96 -4.73
N THR A 12 -24.01 19.66 -5.00
CA THR A 12 -25.31 19.04 -5.27
C THR A 12 -26.27 19.24 -4.09
N TYR A 13 -25.86 18.88 -2.86
CA TYR A 13 -26.73 19.08 -1.68
C TYR A 13 -26.99 20.56 -1.37
N ALA A 14 -26.01 21.44 -1.59
CA ALA A 14 -26.21 22.89 -1.39
C ALA A 14 -27.19 23.50 -2.39
N SER A 15 -27.21 23.00 -3.63
CA SER A 15 -28.17 23.43 -4.66
C SER A 15 -29.56 22.87 -4.38
N LEU A 16 -29.68 21.57 -4.11
CA LEU A 16 -30.95 20.90 -3.82
C LEU A 16 -31.60 21.43 -2.55
N GLY A 17 -30.82 21.71 -1.50
CA GLY A 17 -31.36 22.23 -0.24
C GLY A 17 -32.04 23.60 -0.35
N LYS A 18 -31.94 24.28 -1.49
CA LYS A 18 -32.64 25.53 -1.77
C LYS A 18 -33.99 25.35 -2.45
N VAL A 19 -34.19 24.23 -3.15
CA VAL A 19 -35.29 24.07 -4.13
C VAL A 19 -36.06 22.76 -4.01
N ALA A 20 -35.50 21.72 -3.38
CA ALA A 20 -36.07 20.38 -3.34
C ALA A 20 -36.63 20.02 -1.95
N ALA A 21 -37.80 19.38 -1.93
CA ALA A 21 -38.34 18.68 -0.77
C ALA A 21 -38.08 17.17 -0.86
N TRP A 22 -38.06 16.48 0.28
CA TRP A 22 -37.78 15.04 0.34
C TRP A 22 -38.80 14.17 -0.40
N THR A 23 -40.03 14.66 -0.53
CA THR A 23 -41.14 13.99 -1.23
C THR A 23 -41.16 14.24 -2.73
N ASP A 24 -40.31 15.15 -3.23
CA ASP A 24 -40.28 15.50 -4.66
C ASP A 24 -39.81 14.32 -5.50
N LEU A 25 -40.27 14.28 -6.74
CA LEU A 25 -39.75 13.34 -7.73
C LEU A 25 -38.38 13.81 -8.22
N PRO A 26 -37.37 12.92 -8.37
CA PRO A 26 -36.04 13.32 -8.84
C PRO A 26 -36.04 14.00 -10.21
N THR A 27 -37.01 13.69 -11.08
CA THR A 27 -37.16 14.31 -12.40
C THR A 27 -37.51 15.80 -12.35
N GLN A 28 -37.98 16.31 -11.21
CA GLN A 28 -38.23 17.74 -11.00
C GLN A 28 -36.91 18.52 -10.84
N HIS A 29 -35.83 17.85 -10.41
CA HIS A 29 -34.56 18.48 -10.05
C HIS A 29 -33.38 18.04 -10.93
N PHE A 30 -33.50 16.90 -11.61
CA PHE A 30 -32.43 16.35 -12.45
C PHE A 30 -32.91 16.00 -13.85
N THR A 31 -32.06 16.30 -14.83
CA THR A 31 -32.17 15.76 -16.18
C THR A 31 -31.43 14.43 -16.24
N PHE A 32 -32.16 13.32 -16.29
CA PHE A 32 -31.57 11.99 -16.43
C PHE A 32 -31.19 11.71 -17.88
N CYS A 33 -29.95 11.27 -18.12
CA CYS A 33 -29.49 10.93 -19.47
C CYS A 33 -30.11 9.65 -20.03
N ARG A 34 -30.75 8.82 -19.21
CA ARG A 34 -31.40 7.56 -19.62
C ARG A 34 -32.74 7.38 -18.90
N PRO A 35 -33.78 6.86 -19.56
CA PRO A 35 -35.12 6.67 -18.96
C PRO A 35 -35.09 5.78 -17.71
N LEU A 36 -34.34 4.69 -17.76
CA LEU A 36 -34.14 3.76 -16.64
C LEU A 36 -33.50 4.40 -15.40
N GLY A 37 -33.01 5.64 -15.47
CA GLY A 37 -32.33 6.30 -14.36
C GLY A 37 -33.27 6.90 -13.30
N TYR A 38 -34.50 7.29 -13.67
CA TYR A 38 -35.44 7.91 -12.71
C TYR A 38 -36.47 6.92 -12.16
N GLU A 39 -36.81 5.86 -12.89
CA GLU A 39 -37.74 4.81 -12.45
C GLU A 39 -37.23 4.01 -11.24
N GLN A 40 -35.96 4.18 -10.88
CA GLN A 40 -35.31 3.52 -9.76
C GLN A 40 -35.53 4.22 -8.42
N PHE A 41 -36.08 5.44 -8.41
CA PHE A 41 -36.19 6.25 -7.21
C PHE A 41 -37.63 6.73 -7.02
N GLU A 42 -38.19 6.44 -5.84
CA GLU A 42 -39.55 6.86 -5.52
C GLU A 42 -39.65 8.37 -5.25
N ASN A 43 -38.61 8.96 -4.66
CA ASN A 43 -38.55 10.37 -4.29
C ASN A 43 -37.10 10.84 -4.07
N MET A 44 -36.92 12.11 -3.76
CA MET A 44 -35.61 12.72 -3.48
C MET A 44 -34.89 12.10 -2.27
N LYS A 45 -35.62 11.57 -1.28
CA LYS A 45 -35.01 10.86 -0.15
C LYS A 45 -34.37 9.55 -0.61
N ASP A 46 -35.09 8.76 -1.40
CA ASP A 46 -34.59 7.51 -1.97
C ASP A 46 -33.37 7.73 -2.87
N TRP A 47 -33.42 8.77 -3.72
CA TRP A 47 -32.26 9.20 -4.50
C TRP A 47 -31.05 9.58 -3.61
N SER A 48 -31.29 10.34 -2.53
CA SER A 48 -30.26 10.74 -1.58
C SER A 48 -29.64 9.54 -0.86
N ASP A 49 -30.46 8.57 -0.45
CA ASP A 49 -30.00 7.32 0.16
C ASP A 49 -29.12 6.53 -0.81
N GLY A 50 -29.54 6.39 -2.09
CA GLY A 50 -28.71 5.78 -3.14
C GLY A 50 -27.38 6.52 -3.39
N PHE A 51 -27.38 7.86 -3.34
CA PHE A 51 -26.17 8.66 -3.47
C PHE A 51 -25.21 8.51 -2.27
N ASN A 52 -25.76 8.33 -1.06
CA ASN A 52 -24.97 8.03 0.14
C ASN A 52 -24.40 6.60 0.11
N ASP A 53 -25.15 5.63 -0.43
CA ASP A 53 -24.67 4.27 -0.65
C ASP A 53 -23.52 4.24 -1.67
N LEU A 54 -23.58 5.07 -2.72
CA LEU A 54 -22.47 5.26 -3.65
C LEU A 54 -21.21 5.79 -2.95
N GLU A 55 -21.34 6.80 -2.07
CA GLU A 55 -20.20 7.30 -1.29
C GLU A 55 -19.61 6.19 -0.41
N ASN A 56 -20.45 5.41 0.26
CA ASN A 56 -20.02 4.29 1.07
C ASN A 56 -19.24 3.26 0.23
N TRP A 57 -19.77 2.91 -0.94
CA TRP A 57 -19.12 2.00 -1.89
C TRP A 57 -17.75 2.53 -2.35
N VAL A 58 -17.65 3.83 -2.63
CA VAL A 58 -16.37 4.49 -2.97
C VAL A 58 -15.38 4.39 -1.80
N ASN A 59 -15.80 4.65 -0.58
CA ASN A 59 -14.93 4.56 0.61
C ASN A 59 -14.42 3.12 0.84
N LEU A 60 -15.29 2.13 0.72
CA LEU A 60 -14.94 0.71 0.85
C LEU A 60 -13.93 0.28 -0.20
N ASN A 61 -14.16 0.59 -1.48
CA ASN A 61 -13.25 0.21 -2.57
C ASN A 61 -11.92 0.95 -2.49
N ALA A 62 -11.94 2.22 -2.08
CA ALA A 62 -10.71 2.95 -1.81
C ALA A 62 -9.90 2.28 -0.68
N LEU A 63 -10.57 1.74 0.35
CA LEU A 63 -9.89 1.03 1.43
C LEU A 63 -9.29 -0.30 0.96
N VAL A 64 -10.00 -1.04 0.11
CA VAL A 64 -9.48 -2.26 -0.54
C VAL A 64 -8.20 -1.93 -1.32
N ALA A 65 -8.23 -0.89 -2.15
CA ALA A 65 -7.06 -0.46 -2.93
C ALA A 65 -5.87 -0.09 -2.02
N ILE A 66 -6.11 0.64 -0.93
CA ILE A 66 -5.07 0.99 0.05
C ILE A 66 -4.53 -0.27 0.76
N SER A 67 -5.39 -1.21 1.14
CA SER A 67 -4.98 -2.47 1.76
C SER A 67 -4.11 -3.29 0.81
N SER A 68 -4.49 -3.41 -0.46
CA SER A 68 -3.70 -4.12 -1.47
C SER A 68 -2.35 -3.44 -1.71
N ASN A 69 -2.33 -2.10 -1.78
CA ASN A 69 -1.07 -1.35 -1.91
C ASN A 69 -0.14 -1.55 -0.71
N LEU A 70 -0.69 -1.64 0.52
CA LEU A 70 0.10 -1.95 1.71
C LEU A 70 0.73 -3.35 1.64
N GLU A 71 -0.01 -4.34 1.15
CA GLU A 71 0.52 -5.70 0.97
C GLU A 71 1.62 -5.74 -0.10
N THR A 72 1.42 -5.07 -1.23
CA THR A 72 2.46 -4.93 -2.28
C THR A 72 3.70 -4.22 -1.75
N TYR A 73 3.53 -3.15 -0.96
CA TYR A 73 4.62 -2.45 -0.30
C TYR A 73 5.40 -3.40 0.63
N LEU A 74 4.72 -4.13 1.51
CA LEU A 74 5.35 -5.10 2.41
C LEU A 74 6.09 -6.19 1.62
N ALA A 75 5.46 -6.72 0.57
CA ALA A 75 6.06 -7.71 -0.32
C ALA A 75 7.29 -7.20 -1.08
N THR A 76 7.51 -5.89 -1.14
CA THR A 76 8.68 -5.26 -1.78
C THR A 76 9.75 -4.90 -0.76
N VAL A 77 9.38 -4.28 0.36
CA VAL A 77 10.36 -3.74 1.33
C VAL A 77 10.95 -4.83 2.23
N ILE A 78 10.20 -5.89 2.55
CA ILE A 78 10.67 -7.00 3.38
C ILE A 78 11.80 -7.78 2.71
N PRO A 79 11.66 -8.27 1.47
CA PRO A 79 12.76 -8.99 0.83
C PRO A 79 13.94 -8.06 0.56
N LEU A 80 13.72 -6.77 0.32
CA LEU A 80 14.81 -5.79 0.22
C LEU A 80 15.61 -5.69 1.53
N ALA A 81 14.93 -5.60 2.67
CA ALA A 81 15.56 -5.56 3.99
C ALA A 81 16.29 -6.86 4.34
N LEU A 82 15.68 -8.00 4.05
CA LEU A 82 16.30 -9.32 4.26
C LEU A 82 17.50 -9.56 3.34
N ALA A 83 17.41 -9.12 2.08
CA ALA A 83 18.52 -9.21 1.14
C ALA A 83 19.69 -8.36 1.60
N SER A 84 19.43 -7.16 2.14
CA SER A 84 20.44 -6.25 2.67
C SER A 84 21.13 -6.80 3.92
N ASP A 85 20.33 -7.29 4.87
CA ASP A 85 20.79 -7.77 6.18
C ASP A 85 20.38 -9.22 6.40
N VAL A 86 21.04 -10.13 5.68
CA VAL A 86 20.75 -11.58 5.71
C VAL A 86 21.02 -12.19 7.07
N GLY A 87 21.95 -11.59 7.83
CA GLY A 87 22.29 -12.02 9.19
C GLY A 87 21.10 -11.99 10.15
N THR A 88 20.07 -11.19 9.87
CA THR A 88 18.81 -11.18 10.63
C THR A 88 18.18 -12.56 10.77
N LEU A 89 18.23 -13.38 9.72
CA LEU A 89 17.66 -14.74 9.70
C LEU A 89 18.39 -15.72 10.62
N TYR A 90 19.63 -15.38 11.02
CA TYR A 90 20.50 -16.19 11.86
C TYR A 90 20.77 -15.54 13.24
N GLY A 91 20.04 -14.47 13.59
CA GLY A 91 20.25 -13.74 14.83
C GLY A 91 21.54 -12.91 14.88
N THR A 92 22.19 -12.69 13.74
CA THR A 92 23.47 -11.98 13.58
C THR A 92 23.29 -10.74 12.70
N SER A 93 22.24 -9.94 12.97
CA SER A 93 21.93 -8.72 12.21
C SER A 93 23.16 -7.83 12.00
N ARG A 94 23.32 -7.36 10.76
CA ARG A 94 24.39 -6.52 10.22
C ARG A 94 25.79 -7.12 10.24
N ARG A 95 25.92 -8.43 10.53
CA ARG A 95 27.21 -9.14 10.42
C ARG A 95 27.45 -9.77 9.05
N ILE A 96 26.41 -9.98 8.26
CA ILE A 96 26.48 -10.54 6.92
C ILE A 96 25.98 -9.48 5.96
N ASP A 97 26.87 -8.93 5.12
CA ASP A 97 26.47 -7.98 4.08
C ASP A 97 25.85 -8.73 2.90
N GLY A 98 24.59 -8.40 2.63
CA GLY A 98 23.86 -8.87 1.46
C GLY A 98 24.56 -8.64 0.13
N VAL A 99 25.35 -7.56 0.01
CA VAL A 99 26.02 -7.20 -1.25
C VAL A 99 27.13 -8.19 -1.58
N GLU A 100 27.84 -8.73 -0.59
CA GLU A 100 28.83 -9.78 -0.82
C GLU A 100 28.20 -11.05 -1.38
N ILE A 101 27.06 -11.46 -0.79
CA ILE A 101 26.28 -12.60 -1.28
C ILE A 101 25.74 -12.32 -2.69
N LEU A 102 25.28 -11.10 -2.95
CA LEU A 102 24.79 -10.71 -4.27
C LEU A 102 25.92 -10.76 -5.33
N LYS A 103 27.11 -10.25 -5.00
CA LYS A 103 28.26 -10.17 -5.92
C LYS A 103 28.85 -11.55 -6.22
N HIS A 104 28.95 -12.41 -5.20
CA HIS A 104 29.69 -13.68 -5.29
C HIS A 104 28.79 -14.93 -5.31
N GLY A 105 27.53 -14.84 -4.88
CA GLY A 105 26.62 -15.97 -4.65
C GLY A 105 25.91 -16.55 -5.89
N HIS A 106 26.24 -16.07 -7.10
CA HIS A 106 25.66 -16.52 -8.37
C HIS A 106 24.11 -16.54 -8.38
N ALA A 107 23.46 -17.45 -9.11
CA ALA A 107 22.01 -17.48 -9.36
C ALA A 107 21.13 -17.87 -8.15
N ARG A 108 21.73 -18.10 -6.96
CA ARG A 108 21.02 -18.55 -5.75
C ARG A 108 20.82 -17.47 -4.70
N ALA A 109 21.04 -16.19 -5.07
CA ALA A 109 21.26 -15.13 -4.10
C ALA A 109 20.25 -15.16 -2.94
N PHE A 110 18.93 -15.22 -3.17
CA PHE A 110 17.94 -15.32 -2.09
C PHE A 110 16.60 -15.95 -2.50
N ASP A 111 15.99 -16.75 -1.63
CA ASP A 111 14.55 -17.08 -1.66
C ASP A 111 13.88 -16.63 -0.35
N PHE A 112 13.09 -15.57 -0.44
CA PHE A 112 12.35 -14.99 0.70
C PHE A 112 10.85 -15.19 0.59
N LYS A 113 10.36 -16.07 -0.28
CA LYS A 113 8.93 -16.22 -0.54
C LYS A 113 8.13 -16.48 0.74
N ASP A 114 8.58 -17.41 1.56
CA ASP A 114 7.89 -17.77 2.80
C ASP A 114 7.94 -16.65 3.85
N HIS A 115 9.05 -15.91 3.90
CA HIS A 115 9.23 -14.76 4.77
C HIS A 115 8.27 -13.62 4.41
N VAL A 116 8.11 -13.36 3.11
CA VAL A 116 7.13 -12.39 2.61
C VAL A 116 5.72 -12.84 2.92
N ILE A 117 5.39 -14.11 2.70
CA ILE A 117 4.07 -14.67 3.01
C ILE A 117 3.73 -14.49 4.50
N ALA A 118 4.67 -14.79 5.40
CA ALA A 118 4.46 -14.68 6.84
C ALA A 118 4.13 -13.24 7.29
N CYS A 119 4.66 -12.24 6.58
CA CYS A 119 4.41 -10.82 6.89
C CYS A 119 3.24 -10.19 6.10
N THR A 120 2.70 -10.88 5.09
CA THR A 120 1.64 -10.33 4.20
C THR A 120 0.33 -11.11 4.25
N LYS A 121 0.32 -12.33 4.80
CA LYS A 121 -0.88 -13.17 4.94
C LYS A 121 -1.21 -13.41 6.42
N GLY A 122 -2.45 -13.86 6.66
CA GLY A 122 -2.98 -14.06 8.01
C GLY A 122 -3.43 -12.75 8.67
N ASP A 123 -3.74 -12.83 9.96
CA ASP A 123 -4.03 -11.68 10.80
C ASP A 123 -2.77 -10.84 11.08
N TRP A 124 -2.98 -9.59 11.45
CA TRP A 124 -1.94 -8.61 11.70
C TRP A 124 -1.11 -8.91 12.94
N SER A 125 -1.63 -9.65 13.91
CA SER A 125 -0.85 -10.11 15.06
C SER A 125 0.21 -11.12 14.61
N SER A 126 -0.16 -12.06 13.74
CA SER A 126 0.74 -13.04 13.13
C SER A 126 1.76 -12.37 12.23
N ARG A 127 1.34 -11.39 11.42
CA ARG A 127 2.26 -10.58 10.59
C ARG A 127 3.25 -9.79 11.43
N LEU A 128 2.79 -9.20 12.55
CA LEU A 128 3.66 -8.49 13.49
C LEU A 128 4.68 -9.45 14.12
N ALA A 129 4.24 -10.62 14.58
CA ALA A 129 5.13 -11.63 15.16
C ALA A 129 6.18 -12.10 14.14
N ALA A 130 5.80 -12.32 12.88
CA ALA A 130 6.73 -12.64 11.80
C ALA A 130 7.73 -11.50 11.56
N TYR A 131 7.24 -10.26 11.49
CA TYR A 131 8.09 -9.08 11.35
C TYR A 131 9.13 -8.98 12.47
N GLU A 132 8.72 -9.16 13.73
CA GLU A 132 9.61 -9.11 14.89
C GLU A 132 10.57 -10.29 14.94
N LYS A 133 10.13 -11.48 14.52
CA LYS A 133 11.00 -12.64 14.37
C LYS A 133 12.15 -12.36 13.42
N TYR A 134 11.89 -11.67 12.31
CA TYR A 134 12.93 -11.37 11.32
C TYR A 134 13.76 -10.15 11.71
N PHE A 135 13.16 -9.06 12.15
CA PHE A 135 13.88 -7.80 12.37
C PHE A 135 14.20 -7.50 13.85
N GLY A 136 13.92 -8.45 14.74
CA GLY A 136 14.15 -8.38 16.19
C GLY A 136 13.18 -7.48 16.96
N ARG A 137 12.57 -6.49 16.29
CA ARG A 137 11.57 -5.58 16.86
C ARG A 137 10.69 -4.96 15.78
N SER A 138 9.57 -4.39 16.20
CA SER A 138 8.68 -3.60 15.35
C SER A 138 8.67 -2.11 15.73
N PRO A 139 8.28 -1.22 14.81
CA PRO A 139 7.94 0.14 15.18
C PRO A 139 6.76 0.15 16.16
N LYS A 140 6.83 0.95 17.24
CA LYS A 140 5.72 1.09 18.22
C LYS A 140 4.36 1.39 17.57
N TYR A 141 4.36 2.12 16.46
CA TYR A 141 3.13 2.41 15.73
C TYR A 141 2.46 1.15 15.16
N PHE A 142 3.23 0.12 14.79
CA PHE A 142 2.70 -1.15 14.32
C PHE A 142 1.96 -1.87 15.47
N SER A 143 2.65 -2.16 16.57
CA SER A 143 2.07 -2.87 17.72
C SER A 143 0.86 -2.14 18.33
N SER A 144 0.88 -0.80 18.36
CA SER A 144 -0.22 -0.01 18.96
C SER A 144 -1.45 0.16 18.06
N ASN A 145 -1.43 -0.29 16.80
CA ASN A 145 -2.54 -0.10 15.85
C ASN A 145 -3.08 -1.40 15.25
N ILE A 146 -2.77 -2.56 15.84
CA ILE A 146 -3.24 -3.87 15.37
C ILE A 146 -4.75 -3.93 15.19
N SER A 147 -5.53 -3.38 16.12
CA SER A 147 -7.00 -3.36 16.01
C SER A 147 -7.50 -2.62 14.77
N SER A 148 -6.86 -1.50 14.42
CA SER A 148 -7.21 -0.74 13.20
C SER A 148 -6.82 -1.49 11.94
N LEU A 149 -5.69 -2.19 11.97
CA LEU A 149 -5.20 -3.00 10.85
C LEU A 149 -6.09 -4.24 10.63
N GLU A 150 -6.53 -4.89 11.71
CA GLU A 150 -7.52 -5.97 11.67
C GLU A 150 -8.85 -5.49 11.08
N ARG A 151 -9.32 -4.32 11.51
CA ARG A 151 -10.54 -3.73 10.92
C ARG A 151 -10.40 -3.52 9.40
N ILE A 152 -9.25 -3.05 8.93
CA ILE A 152 -8.98 -2.91 7.48
C ILE A 152 -9.04 -4.27 6.78
N ARG A 153 -8.42 -5.30 7.36
CA ARG A 153 -8.41 -6.66 6.83
C ARG A 153 -9.83 -7.22 6.73
N THR A 154 -10.65 -7.07 7.76
CA THR A 154 -12.04 -7.52 7.80
C THR A 154 -12.88 -6.83 6.73
N ILE A 155 -12.84 -5.49 6.66
CA ILE A 155 -13.58 -4.73 5.63
C ILE A 155 -13.18 -5.20 4.23
N ARG A 156 -11.87 -5.34 3.97
CA ARG A 156 -11.39 -5.76 2.65
C ARG A 156 -11.90 -7.17 2.29
N ASN A 157 -11.90 -8.09 3.24
CA ASN A 157 -12.41 -9.44 3.02
C ASN A 157 -13.93 -9.44 2.75
N ASN A 158 -14.70 -8.68 3.51
CA ASN A 158 -16.14 -8.53 3.31
C ASN A 158 -16.46 -7.93 1.93
N VAL A 159 -15.71 -6.90 1.53
CA VAL A 159 -15.83 -6.29 0.19
C VAL A 159 -15.47 -7.28 -0.92
N ALA A 160 -14.37 -8.02 -0.77
CA ALA A 160 -13.91 -8.96 -1.80
C ALA A 160 -14.81 -10.19 -1.97
N HIS A 161 -15.43 -10.68 -0.88
CA HIS A 161 -16.21 -11.92 -0.91
C HIS A 161 -17.72 -11.71 -1.11
N ALA A 162 -18.26 -10.56 -0.72
CA ALA A 162 -19.71 -10.33 -0.74
C ALA A 162 -20.08 -8.90 -1.17
N PHE A 163 -19.21 -8.21 -1.91
CA PHE A 163 -19.40 -6.81 -2.31
C PHE A 163 -19.70 -5.87 -1.12
N GLY A 164 -19.18 -6.21 0.05
CA GLY A 164 -19.32 -5.45 1.30
C GLY A 164 -20.49 -5.90 2.15
N ARG A 165 -21.17 -6.98 1.79
CA ARG A 165 -22.25 -7.60 2.59
C ARG A 165 -21.68 -8.69 3.51
N ASP A 166 -22.45 -9.09 4.50
CA ASP A 166 -22.10 -10.24 5.35
C ASP A 166 -22.20 -11.55 4.53
N ILE A 167 -21.12 -12.34 4.52
CA ILE A 167 -21.00 -13.54 3.66
C ILE A 167 -21.94 -14.65 4.12
N ASP A 168 -22.00 -14.89 5.44
CA ASP A 168 -22.73 -16.03 6.00
C ASP A 168 -24.23 -15.77 5.94
N ALA A 169 -24.65 -14.54 6.22
CA ALA A 169 -26.04 -14.14 6.06
C ALA A 169 -26.46 -14.06 4.58
N SER A 170 -25.55 -13.77 3.63
CA SER A 170 -25.87 -13.71 2.18
C SER A 170 -26.16 -15.08 1.56
N ARG A 171 -25.84 -16.18 2.27
CA ARG A 171 -26.00 -17.56 1.79
C ARG A 171 -27.32 -18.21 2.24
N GLY A 172 -28.20 -17.47 2.92
CA GLY A 172 -29.51 -17.97 3.33
C GLY A 172 -30.37 -18.36 2.12
N LEU A 173 -30.63 -19.66 1.94
CA LEU A 173 -31.36 -20.22 0.79
C LEU A 173 -32.87 -19.92 0.79
N GLN A 174 -33.41 -19.42 1.89
CA GLN A 174 -34.87 -19.33 2.11
C GLN A 174 -35.46 -17.93 1.87
N GLU A 175 -34.65 -16.89 1.69
CA GLU A 175 -35.14 -15.52 1.48
C GLU A 175 -34.28 -14.76 0.46
N VAL A 176 -34.91 -14.13 -0.53
CA VAL A 176 -34.23 -13.15 -1.41
C VAL A 176 -34.18 -11.81 -0.66
N LYS A 177 -33.25 -11.69 0.30
CA LYS A 177 -33.01 -10.44 1.03
C LYS A 177 -31.63 -9.86 0.67
N THR A 178 -31.62 -8.63 0.19
CA THR A 178 -30.41 -7.86 -0.03
C THR A 178 -29.89 -7.38 1.33
N LEU A 179 -28.75 -7.92 1.77
CA LEU A 179 -28.14 -7.45 3.02
C LEU A 179 -27.55 -6.04 2.88
N PRO A 180 -27.56 -5.26 3.99
CA PRO A 180 -26.94 -3.95 3.99
C PRO A 180 -25.44 -4.07 3.77
N ILE A 181 -24.89 -3.12 3.00
CA ILE A 181 -23.46 -2.99 2.79
C ILE A 181 -22.84 -2.47 4.09
N GLU A 182 -21.65 -2.98 4.44
CA GLU A 182 -20.86 -2.50 5.56
C GLU A 182 -20.66 -0.98 5.47
N LYS A 183 -20.98 -0.27 6.55
CA LYS A 183 -20.93 1.20 6.55
C LYS A 183 -19.55 1.70 6.95
N LEU A 184 -18.93 2.43 6.04
CA LEU A 184 -17.68 3.16 6.25
C LEU A 184 -17.88 4.64 5.91
N THR A 185 -18.07 5.44 6.96
CA THR A 185 -18.13 6.90 6.82
C THR A 185 -16.81 7.45 6.29
N ARG A 186 -16.86 8.63 5.68
CA ARG A 186 -15.67 9.28 5.16
C ARG A 186 -14.59 9.49 6.23
N ASP A 187 -14.97 10.01 7.40
CA ASP A 187 -14.02 10.21 8.50
C ASP A 187 -13.44 8.88 9.00
N GLY A 188 -14.25 7.82 8.99
CA GLY A 188 -13.79 6.47 9.28
C GLY A 188 -12.73 6.01 8.28
N PHE A 189 -13.01 6.15 6.98
CA PHE A 189 -12.06 5.84 5.92
C PHE A 189 -10.75 6.63 6.06
N LEU A 190 -10.82 7.95 6.27
CA LEU A 190 -9.64 8.81 6.40
C LEU A 190 -8.77 8.43 7.60
N LYS A 191 -9.39 8.04 8.72
CA LYS A 191 -8.67 7.52 9.89
C LYS A 191 -7.91 6.24 9.55
N LEU A 192 -8.55 5.28 8.87
CA LEU A 192 -7.91 4.03 8.47
C LEU A 192 -6.80 4.26 7.42
N GLN A 193 -7.03 5.11 6.43
CA GLN A 193 -6.00 5.53 5.47
C GLN A 193 -4.79 6.13 6.18
N LYS A 194 -5.02 7.02 7.15
CA LYS A 194 -3.95 7.63 7.95
C LYS A 194 -3.18 6.59 8.76
N THR A 195 -3.86 5.57 9.30
CA THR A 195 -3.20 4.44 9.97
C THR A 195 -2.26 3.71 9.01
N VAL A 196 -2.69 3.39 7.80
CA VAL A 196 -1.84 2.73 6.79
C VAL A 196 -0.63 3.60 6.45
N TRP A 197 -0.85 4.90 6.17
CA TRP A 197 0.25 5.81 5.84
C TRP A 197 1.26 5.98 6.98
N LYS A 198 0.81 6.07 8.23
CA LYS A 198 1.71 6.15 9.38
C LYS A 198 2.45 4.84 9.62
N LEU A 199 1.81 3.70 9.40
CA LEU A 199 2.45 2.39 9.48
C LEU A 199 3.57 2.26 8.45
N THR A 200 3.31 2.57 7.17
CA THR A 200 4.35 2.49 6.13
C THR A 200 5.52 3.41 6.45
N LYS A 201 5.27 4.65 6.90
CA LYS A 201 6.35 5.55 7.34
C LYS A 201 7.15 5.01 8.52
N ALA A 202 6.49 4.38 9.49
CA ALA A 202 7.18 3.79 10.63
C ALA A 202 8.03 2.58 10.22
N ILE A 203 7.54 1.75 9.29
CA ILE A 203 8.28 0.62 8.72
C ILE A 203 9.46 1.12 7.89
N ASP A 204 9.26 2.11 7.02
CA ASP A 204 10.34 2.74 6.23
C ASP A 204 11.47 3.22 7.14
N VAL A 205 11.14 4.02 8.17
CA VAL A 205 12.14 4.53 9.11
C VAL A 205 12.88 3.39 9.81
N HIS A 206 12.18 2.34 10.21
CA HIS A 206 12.79 1.21 10.89
C HIS A 206 13.70 0.41 9.94
N LEU A 207 13.16 -0.10 8.83
CA LEU A 207 13.91 -0.94 7.91
C LEU A 207 15.05 -0.18 7.24
N HIS A 208 14.84 1.08 6.83
CA HIS A 208 15.88 1.88 6.21
C HIS A 208 17.04 2.14 7.17
N LYS A 209 16.74 2.53 8.42
CA LYS A 209 17.78 2.89 9.40
C LYS A 209 18.54 1.68 9.94
N PHE A 210 17.88 0.53 10.09
CA PHE A 210 18.49 -0.61 10.80
C PHE A 210 18.90 -1.78 9.90
N HIS A 211 18.39 -1.87 8.66
CA HIS A 211 18.62 -3.04 7.80
C HIS A 211 19.00 -2.68 6.35
N ILE A 212 18.27 -1.79 5.67
CA ILE A 212 18.46 -1.53 4.24
C ILE A 212 19.64 -0.59 3.97
N GLY A 213 19.72 0.55 4.66
CA GLY A 213 20.71 1.59 4.37
C GLY A 213 20.75 1.95 2.87
N GLU A 214 21.93 1.82 2.26
CA GLU A 214 22.20 2.14 0.85
C GLU A 214 22.16 0.91 -0.08
N TYR A 215 21.67 -0.24 0.42
CA TYR A 215 21.67 -1.50 -0.32
C TYR A 215 20.96 -1.41 -1.67
N GLN A 216 19.86 -0.66 -1.77
CA GLN A 216 19.14 -0.50 -3.03
C GLN A 216 20.00 0.18 -4.11
N ALA A 217 20.84 1.15 -3.73
CA ALA A 217 21.76 1.80 -4.66
C ALA A 217 22.90 0.86 -5.09
N LEU A 218 23.39 0.01 -4.18
CA LEU A 218 24.38 -1.02 -4.47
C LEU A 218 23.81 -2.13 -5.36
N LEU A 219 22.58 -2.56 -5.13
CA LEU A 219 21.85 -3.51 -5.99
C LEU A 219 21.70 -2.94 -7.41
N PHE A 220 21.33 -1.67 -7.55
CA PHE A 220 21.26 -1.01 -8.85
C PHE A 220 22.63 -0.95 -9.53
N TYR A 221 23.70 -0.64 -8.78
CA TYR A 221 25.05 -0.66 -9.31
C TYR A 221 25.50 -2.06 -9.74
N HIS A 222 25.21 -3.09 -8.94
CA HIS A 222 25.48 -4.49 -9.27
C HIS A 222 24.85 -4.88 -10.61
N GLN A 223 23.58 -4.51 -10.84
CA GLN A 223 22.88 -4.77 -12.10
C GLN A 223 23.48 -4.00 -13.28
N LEU A 224 23.96 -2.78 -13.04
CA LEU A 224 24.61 -1.95 -14.05
C LEU A 224 26.03 -2.44 -14.39
N TYR A 225 26.75 -2.97 -13.40
CA TYR A 225 28.18 -3.27 -13.46
C TYR A 225 28.61 -4.14 -14.67
N PRO A 226 27.89 -5.21 -15.06
CA PRO A 226 28.21 -6.00 -16.25
C PRO A 226 28.23 -5.20 -17.56
N THR A 227 27.44 -4.12 -17.64
CA THR A 227 27.34 -3.28 -18.84
C THR A 227 28.41 -2.18 -18.90
N LEU A 228 29.15 -1.98 -17.80
CA LEU A 228 30.16 -0.93 -17.70
C LEU A 228 31.50 -1.38 -18.27
N ARG A 229 32.20 -0.43 -18.87
CA ARG A 229 33.60 -0.60 -19.29
C ARG A 229 34.52 -0.77 -18.07
N LYS A 230 35.08 -1.97 -17.92
CA LYS A 230 35.94 -2.36 -16.79
C LYS A 230 37.36 -1.83 -16.92
N ASP A 231 37.79 -1.51 -18.14
CA ASP A 231 39.09 -0.91 -18.46
C ASP A 231 39.22 0.55 -17.99
N LEU A 232 38.09 1.23 -17.74
CA LEU A 232 38.09 2.61 -17.24
C LEU A 232 38.42 2.67 -15.74
N HIS A 233 38.88 3.82 -15.25
CA HIS A 233 39.04 4.03 -13.81
C HIS A 233 37.66 4.07 -13.10
N GLN A 234 37.57 3.57 -11.86
CA GLN A 234 36.36 3.56 -11.03
C GLN A 234 35.62 4.91 -10.97
N SER A 235 36.34 6.04 -11.00
CA SER A 235 35.76 7.38 -11.03
C SER A 235 34.88 7.64 -12.27
N MET A 236 35.24 7.07 -13.42
CA MET A 236 34.46 7.20 -14.65
C MET A 236 33.19 6.36 -14.57
N ARG A 237 33.27 5.15 -13.99
CA ARG A 237 32.09 4.32 -13.69
C ARG A 237 31.17 5.01 -12.67
N ALA A 238 31.71 5.69 -11.66
CA ALA A 238 30.92 6.46 -10.71
C ALA A 238 30.13 7.62 -11.35
N ILE A 239 30.68 8.27 -12.38
CA ILE A 239 29.96 9.30 -13.15
C ILE A 239 28.79 8.67 -13.93
N GLN A 240 29.01 7.52 -14.57
CA GLN A 240 27.96 6.81 -15.30
C GLN A 240 26.87 6.31 -14.35
N PHE A 241 27.26 5.75 -13.21
CA PHE A 241 26.34 5.34 -12.15
C PHE A 241 25.50 6.52 -11.66
N LYS A 242 26.11 7.67 -11.33
CA LYS A 242 25.38 8.89 -10.94
C LYS A 242 24.36 9.31 -12.00
N LYS A 243 24.74 9.31 -13.28
CA LYS A 243 23.85 9.70 -14.38
C LYS A 243 22.65 8.76 -14.49
N ARG A 244 22.87 7.45 -14.38
CA ARG A 244 21.80 6.42 -14.41
C ARG A 244 20.92 6.46 -13.16
N LEU A 245 21.51 6.68 -12.00
CA LEU A 245 20.78 6.80 -10.74
C LEU A 245 19.83 7.99 -10.75
N GLY A 246 20.25 9.13 -11.34
CA GLY A 246 19.39 10.30 -11.52
C GLY A 246 18.19 10.07 -12.44
N THR A 247 18.27 9.12 -13.38
CA THR A 247 17.11 8.72 -14.21
C THR A 247 16.16 7.74 -13.51
N PHE A 248 16.63 7.08 -12.43
CA PHE A 248 15.87 6.06 -11.70
C PHE A 248 14.90 6.66 -10.66
N GLY A 249 14.73 7.99 -10.63
CA GLY A 249 13.80 8.69 -9.74
C GLY A 249 14.33 8.92 -8.31
N ALA A 250 15.61 8.65 -8.05
CA ALA A 250 16.25 9.01 -6.79
C ALA A 250 16.54 10.52 -6.74
N THR A 251 16.46 11.10 -5.54
CA THR A 251 17.00 12.44 -5.25
C THR A 251 18.42 12.55 -5.80
N ALA A 252 18.79 13.68 -6.41
CA ALA A 252 20.07 13.84 -7.08
C ALA A 252 21.25 13.46 -6.16
N ALA A 253 21.85 12.30 -6.41
CA ALA A 253 22.91 11.77 -5.57
C ALA A 253 24.20 12.59 -5.71
N GLY A 254 24.86 12.85 -4.58
CA GLY A 254 26.14 13.56 -4.54
C GLY A 254 27.25 12.80 -5.28
N LYS A 255 28.22 13.54 -5.83
CA LYS A 255 29.37 12.95 -6.53
C LYS A 255 30.17 12.01 -5.62
N GLU A 256 30.44 12.43 -4.39
CA GLU A 256 31.22 11.65 -3.42
C GLU A 256 30.47 10.42 -2.91
N TYR A 257 29.15 10.52 -2.74
CA TYR A 257 28.30 9.38 -2.43
C TYR A 257 28.42 8.28 -3.50
N CYS A 258 28.25 8.62 -4.77
CA CYS A 258 28.35 7.64 -5.86
C CYS A 258 29.76 7.03 -5.96
N LYS A 259 30.80 7.82 -5.77
CA LYS A 259 32.18 7.31 -5.74
C LYS A 259 32.40 6.34 -4.57
N GLY A 260 31.87 6.67 -3.39
CA GLY A 260 31.96 5.82 -2.20
C GLY A 260 31.33 4.44 -2.43
N LEU A 261 30.11 4.40 -2.97
CA LEU A 261 29.42 3.15 -3.28
C LEU A 261 30.13 2.30 -4.33
N VAL A 262 30.62 2.93 -5.41
CA VAL A 262 31.38 2.23 -6.45
C VAL A 262 32.68 1.66 -5.88
N ARG A 263 33.43 2.46 -5.13
CA ARG A 263 34.68 2.01 -4.49
C ARG A 263 34.41 0.86 -3.52
N TYR A 264 33.35 0.97 -2.72
CA TYR A 264 32.93 -0.08 -1.80
C TYR A 264 32.63 -1.37 -2.56
N TYR A 265 31.68 -1.32 -3.50
CA TYR A 265 31.22 -2.48 -4.24
C TYR A 265 32.35 -3.17 -5.02
N GLU A 266 33.22 -2.39 -5.68
CA GLU A 266 34.33 -2.95 -6.47
C GLU A 266 35.42 -3.59 -5.59
N ALA A 267 35.56 -3.17 -4.32
CA ALA A 267 36.54 -3.71 -3.38
C ALA A 267 36.09 -5.01 -2.67
N LEU A 268 34.79 -5.34 -2.72
CA LEU A 268 34.25 -6.64 -2.27
C LEU A 268 34.78 -7.81 -3.10
#